data_AF-A0AAW7SMR5-F1
#
_entry.id   AF-A0AAW7SMR5-F1
#
_cell.length_a   1.000
_cell.length_b   1.000
_cell.length_c   1.000
_cell.angle_alpha   90.00
_cell.angle_beta   90.00
_cell.angle_gamma   90.00
#
_symmetry.space_group_name_H-M   'P 1'
#
loop_
_entity.id
_entity.type
_entity.pdbx_description
1 polymer ?
#
loop_
_entity_poly.entity_id
_entity_poly.type
_entity_poly.pdbx_seq_one_letter_code
_entity_poly.pdbx_strand_id
1 'polypeptide(L)'
;MSKMKPVALLASVFIAATSGCASRPPISFEPPAPAQCCSTFQSFHFGDLGPDGADSVSIQVGQSPTFDFPEGRSTFVAYKVPATHPEVVEVRTYIAAWGAMLLPHVTIFKPRLMFLDDNLHITETDRLEPLKRRSRSLATPYFFARAQIPANAKYMIVYAASSANSERLIAYSQNGSMYAIPNAYEGKISITFP
;
A
#
# COMPACT_ATOMS: atom_id res chain seq x y z
N MET A 1 -54.48 -58.71 -12.03
CA MET A 1 -54.71 -57.48 -12.83
C MET A 1 -53.49 -56.58 -12.67
N SER A 2 -52.82 -56.31 -13.79
CA SER A 2 -51.61 -55.49 -13.90
C SER A 2 -51.93 -54.01 -13.71
N LYS A 3 -51.06 -53.25 -13.02
CA LYS A 3 -50.93 -51.78 -13.21
C LYS A 3 -49.61 -51.21 -12.62
N MET A 4 -48.76 -50.80 -13.56
CA MET A 4 -47.89 -49.61 -13.62
C MET A 4 -46.94 -49.22 -12.46
N LYS A 5 -45.66 -49.11 -12.84
CA LYS A 5 -44.56 -48.38 -12.18
C LYS A 5 -44.81 -46.86 -12.15
N PRO A 6 -44.12 -46.14 -11.27
CA PRO A 6 -43.41 -44.94 -11.74
C PRO A 6 -41.94 -44.93 -11.32
N VAL A 7 -41.11 -44.56 -12.30
CA VAL A 7 -39.71 -44.17 -12.17
C VAL A 7 -39.67 -42.78 -11.54
N ALA A 8 -38.92 -42.61 -10.45
CA ALA A 8 -38.57 -41.30 -9.91
C ALA A 8 -37.04 -41.13 -10.01
N LEU A 9 -36.64 -40.36 -11.03
CA LEU A 9 -35.30 -39.80 -11.17
C LEU A 9 -35.06 -38.82 -10.01
N LEU A 10 -34.05 -39.08 -9.17
CA LEU A 10 -33.54 -38.10 -8.20
C LEU A 10 -32.15 -37.68 -8.65
N ALA A 11 -32.11 -36.60 -9.43
CA ALA A 11 -30.88 -35.89 -9.78
C ALA A 11 -30.58 -34.87 -8.69
N SER A 12 -29.67 -35.23 -7.78
CA SER A 12 -29.17 -34.33 -6.74
C SER A 12 -28.17 -33.33 -7.33
N VAL A 13 -28.63 -32.12 -7.63
CA VAL A 13 -27.77 -30.99 -8.00
C VAL A 13 -27.07 -30.47 -6.74
N PHE A 14 -25.80 -30.82 -6.56
CA PHE A 14 -24.92 -30.20 -5.57
C PHE A 14 -24.45 -28.83 -6.12
N ILE A 15 -25.12 -27.75 -5.74
CA ILE A 15 -24.60 -26.38 -5.95
C ILE A 15 -23.66 -26.10 -4.78
N ALA A 16 -22.37 -26.37 -4.97
CA ALA A 16 -21.33 -25.90 -4.06
C ALA A 16 -21.21 -24.37 -4.21
N ALA A 17 -21.92 -23.64 -3.36
CA ALA A 17 -21.68 -22.22 -3.14
C ALA A 17 -20.33 -22.07 -2.44
N THR A 18 -19.25 -22.04 -3.23
CA THR A 18 -17.97 -21.53 -2.76
C THR A 18 -18.10 -20.01 -2.65
N SER A 19 -18.67 -19.55 -1.54
CA SER A 19 -18.45 -18.19 -1.07
C SER A 19 -16.96 -18.09 -0.72
N GLY A 20 -16.14 -17.83 -1.74
CA GLY A 20 -14.76 -17.43 -1.54
C GLY A 20 -14.80 -16.20 -0.65
N CYS A 21 -14.43 -16.35 0.62
CA CYS A 21 -14.02 -15.24 1.45
C CYS A 21 -12.86 -14.58 0.71
N ALA A 22 -13.15 -13.55 -0.07
CA ALA A 22 -12.11 -12.66 -0.56
C ALA A 22 -11.41 -12.15 0.70
N SER A 23 -10.18 -12.59 0.91
CA SER A 23 -9.34 -12.19 2.04
C SER A 23 -9.40 -10.67 2.10
N ARG A 24 -9.99 -10.14 3.19
CA ARG A 24 -9.97 -8.70 3.41
C ARG A 24 -8.51 -8.27 3.38
N PRO A 25 -8.16 -7.15 2.72
CA PRO A 25 -6.82 -6.63 2.83
C PRO A 25 -6.53 -6.47 4.33
N PRO A 26 -5.36 -6.89 4.82
CA PRO A 26 -5.03 -6.75 6.22
C PRO A 26 -5.11 -5.26 6.58
N ILE A 27 -6.16 -4.90 7.31
CA ILE A 27 -6.22 -3.59 7.97
C ILE A 27 -4.99 -3.55 8.89
N SER A 28 -4.21 -2.47 8.81
CA SER A 28 -2.88 -2.33 9.42
C SER A 28 -2.88 -2.25 10.95
N PHE A 29 -3.54 -3.19 11.63
CA PHE A 29 -3.35 -3.42 13.06
C PHE A 29 -2.22 -4.42 13.27
N GLU A 30 -2.22 -5.54 12.55
CA GLU A 30 -1.20 -6.57 12.68
C GLU A 30 -0.05 -6.34 11.69
N PRO A 31 1.21 -6.27 12.14
CA PRO A 31 2.35 -6.15 11.23
C PRO A 31 2.43 -7.34 10.25
N PRO A 32 2.93 -7.13 9.02
CA PRO A 32 3.07 -8.22 8.06
C PRO A 32 4.11 -9.24 8.55
N ALA A 33 4.04 -10.47 8.04
CA ALA A 33 5.04 -11.49 8.37
C ALA A 33 6.47 -11.03 7.98
N PRO A 34 7.51 -11.45 8.72
CA PRO A 34 8.89 -11.15 8.36
C PRO A 34 9.23 -11.81 7.03
N ALA A 35 9.86 -11.05 6.12
CA ALA A 35 10.41 -11.59 4.90
C ALA A 35 11.65 -12.44 5.20
N GLN A 36 11.92 -13.42 4.33
CA GLN A 36 13.14 -14.22 4.43
C GLN A 36 14.39 -13.43 4.03
N CYS A 37 14.21 -12.44 3.14
CA CYS A 37 15.25 -11.48 2.81
C CYS A 37 15.23 -10.32 3.81
N CYS A 38 16.22 -9.45 3.68
CA CYS A 38 16.03 -8.06 4.07
C CYS A 38 16.08 -7.81 5.59
N SER A 39 16.86 -8.59 6.37
CA SER A 39 17.06 -8.32 7.81
C SER A 39 17.99 -7.13 8.09
N THR A 40 18.77 -6.71 7.09
CA THR A 40 19.62 -5.52 7.13
C THR A 40 19.55 -4.76 5.80
N PHE A 41 19.90 -3.47 5.79
CA PHE A 41 19.92 -2.66 4.56
C PHE A 41 20.84 -3.23 3.47
N GLN A 42 21.92 -3.92 3.83
CA GLN A 42 22.82 -4.58 2.87
C GLN A 42 22.14 -5.69 2.08
N SER A 43 21.08 -6.28 2.64
CA SER A 43 20.31 -7.36 2.00
C SER A 43 19.11 -6.85 1.19
N PHE A 44 18.92 -5.53 1.10
CA PHE A 44 17.84 -4.95 0.30
C PHE A 44 18.16 -5.02 -1.18
N HIS A 45 17.14 -5.28 -1.99
CA HIS A 45 17.22 -5.05 -3.42
C HIS A 45 16.78 -3.61 -3.72
N PHE A 46 17.72 -2.79 -4.18
CA PHE A 46 17.45 -1.41 -4.60
C PHE A 46 17.25 -1.36 -6.12
N GLY A 47 16.02 -1.04 -6.54
CA GLY A 47 15.73 -0.75 -7.95
C GLY A 47 16.30 0.61 -8.37
N ASP A 48 16.41 0.86 -9.66
CA ASP A 48 16.79 2.19 -10.15
C ASP A 48 15.55 3.09 -10.23
N LEU A 49 15.62 4.29 -9.65
CA LEU A 49 14.57 5.30 -9.83
C LEU A 49 14.86 6.06 -11.12
N GLY A 50 13.93 6.06 -12.06
CA GLY A 50 14.09 6.80 -13.32
C GLY A 50 14.12 8.32 -13.11
N PRO A 51 14.48 9.11 -14.14
CA PRO A 51 14.47 10.57 -14.06
C PRO A 51 13.08 11.16 -13.80
N ASP A 52 12.02 10.44 -14.18
CA ASP A 52 10.62 10.82 -13.91
C ASP A 52 10.07 10.17 -12.63
N GLY A 53 10.92 9.41 -11.92
CA GLY A 53 10.55 8.59 -10.77
C GLY A 53 10.15 7.15 -11.15
N ALA A 54 9.16 6.61 -10.43
CA ALA A 54 8.63 5.27 -10.64
C ALA A 54 7.11 5.32 -10.58
N ASP A 55 6.43 5.00 -11.68
CA ASP A 55 4.97 5.03 -11.72
C ASP A 55 4.36 3.67 -11.40
N SER A 56 3.17 3.71 -10.80
CA SER A 56 2.29 2.54 -10.67
C SER A 56 2.89 1.34 -9.92
N VAL A 57 3.78 1.60 -8.96
CA VAL A 57 4.42 0.59 -8.12
C VAL A 57 3.38 -0.09 -7.23
N SER A 58 3.28 -1.42 -7.31
CA SER A 58 2.38 -2.22 -6.51
C SER A 58 3.11 -2.82 -5.31
N ILE A 59 2.64 -2.51 -4.11
CA ILE A 59 3.12 -3.08 -2.84
C ILE A 59 2.04 -4.03 -2.34
N GLN A 60 2.39 -5.31 -2.11
CA GLN A 60 1.44 -6.35 -1.75
C GLN A 60 1.99 -7.18 -0.59
N VAL A 61 1.15 -7.44 0.43
CA VAL A 61 1.54 -8.29 1.55
C VAL A 61 1.83 -9.71 1.05
N GLY A 62 2.98 -10.25 1.45
CA GLY A 62 3.44 -11.58 1.04
C GLY A 62 4.13 -11.64 -0.32
N GLN A 63 4.15 -10.55 -1.10
CA GLN A 63 4.91 -10.45 -2.36
C GLN A 63 6.01 -9.39 -2.30
N SER A 64 5.77 -8.29 -1.57
CA SER A 64 6.77 -7.27 -1.30
C SER A 64 7.59 -7.62 -0.05
N PRO A 65 8.87 -7.22 0.00
CA PRO A 65 9.71 -7.46 1.16
C PRO A 65 9.19 -6.67 2.37
N THR A 66 9.50 -7.17 3.57
CA THR A 66 9.18 -6.50 4.84
C THR A 66 10.45 -6.25 5.63
N PHE A 67 10.44 -5.19 6.43
CA PHE A 67 11.56 -4.80 7.29
C PHE A 67 11.05 -4.19 8.59
N ASP A 68 11.84 -4.34 9.67
CA ASP A 68 11.58 -3.75 10.97
C ASP A 68 12.08 -2.29 11.01
N PHE A 69 11.21 -1.36 10.59
CA PHE A 69 11.46 0.08 10.68
C PHE A 69 11.30 0.58 12.12
N PRO A 70 11.76 1.80 12.46
CA PRO A 70 11.59 2.37 13.80
C PRO A 70 10.14 2.36 14.32
N GLU A 71 9.17 2.47 13.41
CA GLU A 71 7.73 2.48 13.74
C GLU A 71 7.08 1.10 13.70
N GLY A 72 7.85 0.05 13.47
CA GLY A 72 7.41 -1.33 13.38
C GLY A 72 7.58 -1.94 12.00
N ARG A 73 7.30 -3.24 11.92
CA ARG A 73 7.44 -4.00 10.67
C ARG A 73 6.49 -3.49 9.61
N SER A 74 7.00 -3.30 8.39
CA SER A 74 6.20 -2.82 7.26
C SER A 74 6.70 -3.41 5.95
N THR A 75 5.81 -3.47 4.96
CA THR A 75 6.17 -3.72 3.56
C THR A 75 6.85 -2.50 2.98
N PHE A 76 7.82 -2.70 2.09
CA PHE A 76 8.53 -1.58 1.48
C PHE A 76 8.90 -1.82 0.02
N VAL A 77 9.29 -0.73 -0.63
CA VAL A 77 10.07 -0.71 -1.87
C VAL A 77 11.28 0.19 -1.67
N ALA A 78 12.39 -0.16 -2.30
CA ALA A 78 13.64 0.57 -2.14
C ALA A 78 14.24 0.89 -3.50
N TYR A 79 14.76 2.11 -3.64
CA TYR A 79 15.32 2.62 -4.87
C TYR A 79 16.65 3.32 -4.64
N LYS A 80 17.52 3.28 -5.65
CA LYS A 80 18.66 4.20 -5.79
C LYS A 80 18.15 5.56 -6.24
N VAL A 81 18.63 6.60 -5.58
CA VAL A 81 18.36 7.98 -5.96
C VAL A 81 19.35 8.38 -7.07
N PRO A 82 18.90 8.94 -8.20
CA PRO A 82 19.79 9.38 -9.27
C PRO A 82 20.79 10.41 -8.77
N ALA A 83 22.05 10.40 -9.24
CA ALA A 83 23.06 11.36 -8.82
C ALA A 83 22.64 12.83 -9.08
N THR A 84 21.89 13.06 -10.14
CA THR A 84 21.21 14.33 -10.41
C THR A 84 19.72 14.11 -10.16
N HIS A 85 19.24 14.63 -9.04
CA HIS A 85 17.84 14.53 -8.65
C HIS A 85 17.31 15.93 -8.26
N PRO A 86 16.02 16.19 -8.43
CA PRO A 86 15.39 17.37 -7.83
C PRO A 86 15.45 17.34 -6.30
N GLU A 87 15.33 18.49 -5.65
CA GLU A 87 15.39 18.60 -4.19
C GLU A 87 14.18 17.98 -3.49
N VAL A 88 13.09 17.74 -4.21
CA VAL A 88 11.82 17.29 -3.65
C VAL A 88 11.36 16.02 -4.35
N VAL A 89 10.87 15.06 -3.57
CA VAL A 89 10.12 13.91 -4.07
C VAL A 89 8.66 14.01 -3.67
N GLU A 90 7.76 13.63 -4.58
CA GLU A 90 6.33 13.47 -4.32
C GLU A 90 5.96 11.99 -4.41
N VAL A 91 5.44 11.44 -3.32
CA VAL A 91 4.88 10.07 -3.28
C VAL A 91 3.37 10.17 -3.33
N ARG A 92 2.79 9.65 -4.41
CA ARG A 92 1.35 9.52 -4.61
C ARG A 92 0.89 8.14 -4.15
N THR A 93 -0.29 8.09 -3.57
CA THR A 93 -0.97 6.86 -3.13
C THR A 93 -2.45 6.97 -3.46
N TYR A 94 -3.12 5.82 -3.53
CA TYR A 94 -4.50 5.70 -3.96
C TYR A 94 -5.32 4.95 -2.91
N ILE A 95 -6.59 5.31 -2.79
CA ILE A 95 -7.53 4.54 -1.98
C ILE A 95 -7.73 3.18 -2.64
N ALA A 96 -7.50 2.12 -1.88
CA ALA A 96 -7.92 0.77 -2.24
C ALA A 96 -9.35 0.58 -1.73
N ALA A 97 -10.26 0.20 -2.63
CA ALA A 97 -11.65 -0.09 -2.31
C ALA A 97 -12.00 -1.51 -2.77
N TRP A 98 -12.71 -2.24 -1.93
CA TRP A 98 -13.21 -3.58 -2.26
C TRP A 98 -14.71 -3.50 -2.51
N GLY A 99 -15.13 -3.79 -3.75
CA GLY A 99 -16.52 -3.71 -4.20
C GLY A 99 -16.95 -2.30 -4.61
N ALA A 100 -18.24 -1.98 -4.43
CA ALA A 100 -18.69 -0.59 -4.53
C ALA A 100 -17.93 0.25 -3.50
N MET A 101 -17.55 1.49 -3.84
CA MET A 101 -16.73 2.39 -3.01
C MET A 101 -17.46 2.81 -1.72
N LEU A 102 -17.61 1.84 -0.81
CA LEU A 102 -18.24 1.96 0.48
C LEU A 102 -17.15 2.30 1.49
N LEU A 103 -17.26 3.49 2.09
CA LEU A 103 -16.32 4.00 3.09
C LEU A 103 -15.97 3.04 4.26
N PRO A 104 -16.80 2.07 4.70
CA PRO A 104 -16.33 1.08 5.69
C PRO A 104 -15.31 0.06 5.14
N HIS A 105 -15.08 0.00 3.83
CA HIS A 105 -14.24 -1.01 3.17
C HIS A 105 -13.08 -0.41 2.37
N VAL A 106 -12.80 0.87 2.57
CA VAL A 106 -11.66 1.53 1.94
C VAL A 106 -10.44 1.50 2.86
N THR A 107 -9.26 1.29 2.28
CA THR A 107 -7.98 1.42 2.96
C THR A 107 -7.04 2.30 2.13
N ILE A 108 -5.93 2.73 2.72
CA ILE A 108 -4.90 3.48 2.01
C ILE A 108 -3.51 3.05 2.42
N PHE A 109 -2.60 2.97 1.46
CA PHE A 109 -1.17 2.91 1.76
C PHE A 109 -0.70 4.31 2.16
N LYS A 110 -0.49 4.58 3.45
CA LYS A 110 0.05 5.86 3.92
C LYS A 110 1.59 5.79 3.85
N PRO A 111 2.24 6.45 2.88
CA PRO A 111 3.68 6.33 2.70
C PRO A 111 4.43 7.01 3.85
N ARG A 112 5.60 6.44 4.16
CA ARG A 112 6.73 7.03 4.89
C ARG A 112 7.96 6.94 4.00
N LEU A 113 8.92 7.83 4.25
CA LEU A 113 10.21 7.84 3.56
C LEU A 113 11.36 7.69 4.54
N MET A 114 12.36 6.92 4.12
CA MET A 114 13.67 6.83 4.76
C MET A 114 14.73 6.99 3.67
N PHE A 115 15.71 7.85 3.94
CA PHE A 115 16.84 8.08 3.05
C PHE A 115 18.10 7.51 3.65
N LEU A 116 18.94 6.91 2.81
CA LEU A 116 20.23 6.37 3.20
C LEU A 116 21.36 7.00 2.37
N ASP A 117 22.55 7.13 2.97
CA ASP A 117 23.79 7.51 2.27
C ASP A 117 24.42 6.33 1.50
N ASP A 118 25.60 6.53 0.94
CA ASP A 118 26.34 5.50 0.20
C ASP A 118 26.74 4.28 1.05
N ASN A 119 26.91 4.48 2.36
CA ASN A 119 27.26 3.48 3.35
C ASN A 119 26.02 2.82 3.98
N LEU A 120 24.83 3.12 3.46
CA LEU A 120 23.54 2.66 3.96
C LEU A 120 23.22 3.15 5.38
N HIS A 121 23.84 4.24 5.83
CA HIS A 121 23.43 4.91 7.06
C HIS A 121 22.19 5.76 6.80
N ILE A 122 21.31 5.78 7.79
CA ILE A 122 20.12 6.63 7.75
C ILE A 122 20.55 8.09 7.79
N THR A 123 20.27 8.82 6.72
CA THR A 123 20.49 10.27 6.67
C THR A 123 19.27 11.01 7.21
N GLU A 124 18.07 10.47 6.95
CA GLU A 124 16.81 11.07 7.38
C GLU A 124 15.66 10.05 7.37
N THR A 125 14.71 10.24 8.29
CA THR A 125 13.44 9.49 8.36
C THR A 125 12.26 10.43 8.50
N ASP A 126 11.15 10.11 7.84
CA ASP A 126 9.81 10.60 8.15
C ASP A 126 9.57 12.12 8.01
N ARG A 127 10.08 12.73 6.93
CA ARG A 127 9.77 14.12 6.55
C ARG A 127 8.64 14.28 5.52
N LEU A 128 7.80 13.27 5.34
CA LEU A 128 6.66 13.44 4.46
C LEU A 128 5.69 14.45 5.07
N GLU A 129 5.39 15.51 4.32
CA GLU A 129 4.28 16.40 4.64
C GLU A 129 2.98 15.61 4.84
N PRO A 130 2.02 16.12 5.63
CA PRO A 130 0.70 15.51 5.74
C PRO A 130 0.09 15.21 4.36
N LEU A 131 -0.53 14.04 4.21
CA LEU A 131 -1.15 13.63 2.94
C LEU A 131 -2.18 14.66 2.48
N LYS A 132 -1.95 15.23 1.31
CA LYS A 132 -2.86 16.15 0.63
C LYS A 132 -3.62 15.41 -0.46
N ARG A 133 -4.90 15.75 -0.63
CA ARG A 133 -5.73 15.18 -1.71
C ARG A 133 -5.61 16.06 -2.96
N ARG A 134 -5.42 15.45 -4.12
CA ARG A 134 -5.59 16.11 -5.42
C ARG A 134 -6.58 15.33 -6.28
N SER A 135 -7.48 16.05 -6.93
CA SER A 135 -8.38 15.51 -7.93
C SER A 135 -8.34 16.45 -9.12
N ARG A 136 -8.12 15.92 -10.32
CA ARG A 136 -8.41 16.61 -11.58
C ARG A 136 -9.75 16.09 -12.08
N SER A 137 -10.54 16.94 -12.74
CA SER A 137 -11.95 16.70 -13.13
C SER A 137 -12.22 15.39 -13.93
N LEU A 138 -11.17 14.70 -14.40
CA LEU A 138 -11.25 13.44 -15.17
C LEU A 138 -10.27 12.35 -14.70
N ALA A 139 -9.45 12.60 -13.67
CA ALA A 139 -8.43 11.65 -13.21
C ALA A 139 -8.83 11.04 -11.86
N THR A 140 -8.46 9.78 -11.65
CA THR A 140 -8.61 9.11 -10.35
C THR A 140 -8.02 9.99 -9.25
N PRO A 141 -8.80 10.34 -8.21
CA PRO A 141 -8.28 11.13 -7.12
C PRO A 141 -7.13 10.37 -6.46
N TYR A 142 -6.08 11.11 -6.11
CA TYR A 142 -4.93 10.55 -5.42
C TYR A 142 -4.60 11.40 -4.20
N PHE A 143 -3.93 10.77 -3.24
CA PHE A 143 -3.33 11.43 -2.11
C PHE A 143 -1.84 11.51 -2.37
N PHE A 144 -1.19 12.57 -1.92
CA PHE A 144 0.23 12.72 -2.09
C PHE A 144 0.86 13.37 -0.88
N ALA A 145 2.12 13.04 -0.63
CA ALA A 145 2.96 13.70 0.34
C ALA A 145 4.30 14.02 -0.33
N ARG A 146 4.95 15.07 0.17
CA ARG A 146 6.23 15.54 -0.36
C ARG A 146 7.28 15.51 0.74
N ALA A 147 8.53 15.27 0.37
CA ALA A 147 9.68 15.41 1.25
C ALA A 147 10.84 16.02 0.48
N GLN A 148 11.72 16.72 1.20
CA GLN A 148 13.03 17.08 0.68
C GLN A 148 13.92 15.82 0.64
N ILE A 149 14.72 15.70 -0.42
CA ILE A 149 15.73 14.66 -0.57
C ILE A 149 17.04 15.22 -0.01
N PRO A 150 17.65 14.59 1.02
CA PRO A 150 18.95 15.00 1.51
C PRO A 150 20.00 15.00 0.40
N ALA A 151 20.86 16.01 0.35
CA ALA A 151 21.87 16.16 -0.71
C ALA A 151 22.86 14.97 -0.82
N ASN A 152 23.05 14.24 0.28
CA ASN A 152 23.91 13.05 0.34
C ASN A 152 23.12 11.73 0.20
N ALA A 153 21.80 11.76 0.01
CA ALA A 153 21.01 10.54 -0.14
C ALA A 153 21.39 9.79 -1.43
N LYS A 154 21.66 8.50 -1.28
CA LYS A 154 21.91 7.55 -2.38
C LYS A 154 20.80 6.53 -2.54
N TYR A 155 20.05 6.29 -1.47
CA TYR A 155 18.93 5.37 -1.50
C TYR A 155 17.70 5.98 -0.84
N MET A 156 16.54 5.59 -1.31
CA MET A 156 15.25 5.98 -0.78
C MET A 156 14.40 4.73 -0.59
N ILE A 157 13.79 4.61 0.58
CA ILE A 157 12.89 3.53 0.94
C ILE A 157 11.50 4.13 1.17
N VAL A 158 10.50 3.55 0.52
CA VAL A 158 9.08 3.89 0.74
C VAL A 158 8.43 2.72 1.48
N TYR A 159 7.84 3.00 2.64
CA TYR A 159 7.19 1.98 3.47
C TYR A 159 5.85 2.48 4.02
N ALA A 160 5.00 1.56 4.49
CA ALA A 160 3.66 1.89 4.97
C ALA A 160 3.68 2.30 6.45
N ALA A 161 2.95 3.36 6.80
CA ALA A 161 2.65 3.72 8.18
C ALA A 161 1.52 2.84 8.77
N SER A 162 1.68 2.41 10.02
CA SER A 162 0.68 1.56 10.68
C SER A 162 -0.54 2.34 11.17
N SER A 163 -1.73 1.71 11.17
CA SER A 163 -2.94 2.31 11.78
C SER A 163 -2.88 2.36 13.31
N ALA A 164 -1.97 1.58 13.92
CA ALA A 164 -1.81 1.50 15.37
C ALA A 164 -1.11 2.73 15.96
N ASN A 165 -0.20 3.36 15.20
CA ASN A 165 0.68 4.41 15.70
C ASN A 165 0.78 5.64 14.79
N SER A 166 -0.09 5.75 13.77
CA SER A 166 -0.11 6.92 12.90
C SER A 166 -1.52 7.40 12.61
N GLU A 167 -1.65 8.71 12.37
CA GLU A 167 -2.93 9.33 12.06
C GLU A 167 -3.56 8.72 10.80
N ARG A 168 -4.88 8.55 10.85
CA ARG A 168 -5.69 8.05 9.74
C ARG A 168 -6.29 9.21 8.96
N LEU A 169 -6.45 9.02 7.66
CA LEU A 169 -7.17 9.99 6.84
C LEU A 169 -8.65 10.01 7.24
N ILE A 170 -9.20 11.22 7.42
CA ILE A 170 -10.62 11.40 7.71
C ILE A 170 -11.39 11.66 6.42
N ALA A 171 -12.44 10.88 6.19
CA ALA A 171 -13.38 11.06 5.09
C ALA A 171 -14.81 11.20 5.63
N TYR A 172 -15.66 11.88 4.86
CA TYR A 172 -17.07 12.06 5.18
C TYR A 172 -17.93 11.42 4.09
N SER A 173 -18.95 10.68 4.50
CA SER A 173 -19.99 10.19 3.58
C SER A 173 -20.95 11.31 3.18
N GLN A 174 -21.81 11.04 2.20
CA GLN A 174 -22.82 11.99 1.73
C GLN A 174 -23.79 12.44 2.84
N ASN A 175 -24.07 11.58 3.82
CA ASN A 175 -24.90 11.90 4.99
C ASN A 175 -24.11 12.54 6.15
N GLY A 176 -22.85 12.91 5.94
CA GLY A 176 -22.02 13.61 6.93
C GLY A 176 -21.36 12.72 7.98
N SER A 177 -21.54 11.40 7.94
CA SER A 177 -20.84 10.49 8.85
C SER A 177 -19.34 10.50 8.60
N MET A 178 -18.58 10.59 9.69
CA MET A 178 -17.12 10.60 9.66
C MET A 178 -16.57 9.17 9.66
N TYR A 179 -15.59 8.92 8.80
CA TYR A 179 -14.87 7.66 8.70
C TYR A 179 -13.37 7.92 8.75
N ALA A 180 -12.68 7.25 9.68
CA ALA A 180 -11.23 7.18 9.69
C ALA A 180 -10.78 6.03 8.79
N ILE A 181 -10.23 6.36 7.62
CA ILE A 181 -9.75 5.39 6.64
C ILE A 181 -8.54 4.67 7.24
N PRO A 182 -8.60 3.33 7.41
CA PRO A 182 -7.46 2.58 7.90
C PRO A 182 -6.29 2.62 6.92
N ASN A 183 -5.08 2.73 7.47
CA ASN A 183 -3.86 2.48 6.72
C ASN A 183 -3.75 0.98 6.43
N ALA A 184 -3.10 0.63 5.32
CA ALA A 184 -2.78 -0.74 4.91
C ALA A 184 -1.28 -0.87 4.61
N TYR A 185 -0.74 -2.07 4.79
CA TYR A 185 0.61 -2.46 4.36
C TYR A 185 0.64 -2.88 2.87
N GLU A 186 -0.35 -2.47 2.10
CA GLU A 186 -0.41 -2.75 0.67
C GLU A 186 -1.14 -1.61 -0.04
N GLY A 187 -0.84 -1.47 -1.32
CA GLY A 187 -1.46 -0.46 -2.16
C GLY A 187 -0.61 -0.17 -3.37
N LYS A 188 -1.09 0.81 -4.14
CA LYS A 188 -0.38 1.32 -5.31
C LYS A 188 0.20 2.68 -4.97
N ILE A 189 1.44 2.92 -5.38
CA ILE A 189 2.08 4.23 -5.27
C ILE A 189 2.65 4.68 -6.60
N SER A 190 2.89 5.99 -6.72
CA SER A 190 3.73 6.57 -7.76
C SER A 190 4.73 7.52 -7.10
N ILE A 191 5.99 7.44 -7.49
CA ILE A 191 7.06 8.32 -7.03
C ILE A 191 7.38 9.25 -8.19
N THR A 192 7.38 10.56 -7.95
CA THR A 192 7.63 11.56 -8.98
C THR A 192 8.48 12.70 -8.42
N PHE A 193 9.16 13.44 -9.29
CA PHE A 193 9.81 14.69 -8.92
C PHE A 193 9.00 15.87 -9.49
N PRO A 194 8.43 16.74 -8.63
CA PRO A 194 7.52 17.80 -9.04
C PRO A 194 8.22 19.06 -9.58
#